data_AF-A0A239F719-F1
#
_entry.id   AF-A0A239F719-F1
#
_cell.length_a   1.000
_cell.length_b   1.000
_cell.length_c   1.000
_cell.angle_alpha   90.00
_cell.angle_beta   90.00
_cell.angle_gamma   90.00
#
_symmetry.space_group_name_H-M   'P 1'
#
loop_
_entity.id
_entity.type
_entity.pdbx_description
1 polymer ?
#
loop_
_entity_poly.entity_id
_entity_poly.type
_entity_poly.pdbx_seq_one_letter_code
_entity_poly.pdbx_strand_id
1 'polypeptide(L)'
;MSIQLPYTSIVREAFSLYLDQQIDLDTLIERLREIELQVMSEDPDEEETGKRLWFRFFEGDPLQTTIEDIETDLSQPSHPNSMILQRGIALGLESNELEVHYS
;
A
#
# COMPACT_ATOMS: atom_id res chain seq x y z
N MET A 1 15.21 -13.68 6.92
CA MET A 1 14.15 -14.30 6.12
C MET A 1 13.01 -13.31 6.11
N SER A 2 12.84 -12.60 5.00
CA SER A 2 11.76 -11.62 4.85
C SER A 2 10.45 -12.40 4.86
N ILE A 3 9.67 -12.26 5.93
CA ILE A 3 8.35 -12.85 6.03
C ILE A 3 7.51 -12.12 4.97
N GLN A 4 7.36 -12.71 3.79
CA GLN A 4 6.31 -12.30 2.85
C GLN A 4 4.99 -12.64 3.53
N LEU A 5 4.51 -11.72 4.35
CA LEU A 5 3.27 -11.87 5.09
C LEU A 5 2.10 -12.06 4.11
N PRO A 6 1.03 -12.74 4.54
CA PRO A 6 -0.19 -12.91 3.72
C PRO A 6 -0.76 -11.59 3.20
N TYR A 7 -0.45 -10.45 3.84
CA TYR A 7 -0.94 -9.13 3.48
C TYR A 7 -0.48 -8.65 2.11
N THR A 8 0.69 -9.06 1.60
CA THR A 8 1.13 -8.66 0.26
C THR A 8 0.11 -9.06 -0.80
N SER A 9 -0.48 -10.25 -0.70
CA SER A 9 -1.50 -10.69 -1.65
C SER A 9 -2.79 -9.88 -1.55
N ILE A 10 -3.21 -9.53 -0.33
CA ILE A 10 -4.43 -8.76 -0.06
C ILE A 10 -4.29 -7.32 -0.55
N VAL A 11 -3.15 -6.68 -0.25
CA VAL A 11 -2.82 -5.33 -0.71
C VAL A 11 -2.76 -5.28 -2.24
N ARG A 12 -2.15 -6.29 -2.88
CA ARG A 12 -2.12 -6.38 -4.34
C ARG A 12 -3.52 -6.45 -4.95
N GLU A 13 -4.39 -7.26 -4.37
CA GLU A 13 -5.78 -7.35 -4.82
C GLU A 13 -6.49 -5.99 -4.68
N ALA A 14 -6.33 -5.31 -3.54
CA ALA A 14 -6.94 -4.00 -3.32
C ALA A 14 -6.48 -2.97 -4.36
N PHE A 15 -5.18 -2.89 -4.63
CA PHE A 15 -4.67 -2.00 -5.68
C PHE A 15 -5.13 -2.40 -7.08
N SER A 16 -5.23 -3.69 -7.40
CA SER A 16 -5.75 -4.15 -8.69
C SER A 16 -7.20 -3.70 -8.87
N LEU A 17 -8.05 -3.92 -7.86
CA LEU A 17 -9.45 -3.49 -7.91
C LEU A 17 -9.59 -1.98 -8.08
N TYR A 18 -8.71 -1.21 -7.46
CA TYR A 18 -8.68 0.25 -7.62
C TYR A 18 -8.26 0.66 -9.05
N LEU A 19 -7.21 0.05 -9.61
CA LEU A 19 -6.76 0.33 -10.98
C LEU A 19 -7.80 -0.08 -12.03
N ASP A 20 -8.52 -1.18 -11.79
CA ASP A 20 -9.65 -1.63 -12.60
C ASP A 20 -10.93 -0.80 -12.38
N GLN A 21 -10.89 0.24 -11.54
CA GLN A 21 -12.01 1.13 -11.20
C GLN A 21 -13.22 0.38 -10.59
N GLN A 22 -12.97 -0.77 -9.98
CA GLN A 22 -14.00 -1.56 -9.28
C GLN A 22 -14.25 -1.03 -7.86
N ILE A 23 -13.26 -0.35 -7.26
CA ILE A 23 -13.39 0.37 -6.00
C ILE A 23 -12.86 1.80 -6.16
N ASP A 24 -13.40 2.73 -5.39
CA ASP A 24 -12.91 4.11 -5.30
C ASP A 24 -11.73 4.26 -4.32
N LEU A 25 -11.18 5.47 -4.26
CA LEU A 25 -10.04 5.79 -3.39
C LEU A 25 -10.39 5.61 -1.92
N ASP A 26 -11.55 6.10 -1.46
CA ASP A 26 -11.97 5.95 -0.06
C ASP A 26 -12.02 4.47 0.35
N THR A 27 -12.61 3.63 -0.52
CA THR A 27 -12.68 2.18 -0.32
C THR A 27 -11.29 1.52 -0.31
N LEU A 28 -10.37 1.96 -1.18
CA LEU A 28 -8.98 1.49 -1.16
C LEU A 28 -8.31 1.84 0.17
N ILE A 29 -8.40 3.10 0.60
CA ILE A 29 -7.77 3.59 1.84
C ILE A 29 -8.35 2.86 3.06
N GLU A 30 -9.66 2.65 3.11
CA GLU A 30 -10.31 1.89 4.19
C GLU A 30 -9.72 0.48 4.30
N ARG A 31 -9.63 -0.26 3.18
CA ARG A 31 -9.03 -1.60 3.16
C ARG A 31 -7.58 -1.61 3.59
N LEU A 32 -6.77 -0.64 3.15
CA LEU A 32 -5.36 -0.57 3.54
C LEU A 32 -5.21 -0.30 5.05
N ARG A 33 -6.07 0.54 5.63
CA ARG A 33 -6.11 0.81 7.08
C ARG A 33 -6.60 -0.39 7.88
N GLU A 34 -7.56 -1.15 7.37
CA GLU A 34 -7.96 -2.41 8.01
C GLU A 34 -6.80 -3.41 8.08
N ILE A 35 -6.00 -3.51 7.02
CA ILE A 35 -4.80 -4.35 6.99
C ILE A 35 -3.76 -3.83 7.99
N GLU A 36 -3.52 -2.52 8.05
CA GLU A 36 -2.63 -1.90 9.03
C GLU A 36 -3.05 -2.26 10.47
N LEU A 37 -4.35 -2.14 10.79
CA LEU A 37 -4.89 -2.53 12.11
C LEU A 37 -4.73 -4.02 12.41
N GLN A 38 -4.89 -4.89 11.42
CA GLN A 38 -4.67 -6.34 11.59
C GLN A 38 -3.20 -6.64 11.89
N VAL A 39 -2.28 -6.05 11.13
CA VAL A 39 -0.83 -6.17 11.36
C VAL A 39 -0.45 -5.72 12.77
N MET A 40 -1.01 -4.60 13.24
CA MET A 40 -0.79 -4.12 14.61
C MET A 40 -1.32 -5.08 15.67
N SER A 41 -2.41 -5.79 15.38
CA SER A 41 -3.06 -6.69 16.33
C SER A 41 -2.38 -8.06 16.43
N GLU A 42 -1.71 -8.52 15.37
CA GLU A 42 -1.03 -9.84 15.33
C GLU A 42 0.38 -9.82 15.95
N ASP A 43 0.93 -8.64 16.24
CA ASP A 43 2.30 -8.47 16.74
C ASP A 43 2.30 -7.74 18.10
N PRO A 44 1.92 -8.45 19.19
CA PRO A 44 1.65 -7.88 20.53
C PRO A 44 2.91 -7.56 21.36
N ASP A 45 4.10 -7.87 20.84
CA ASP A 45 5.38 -7.71 21.57
C ASP A 45 6.06 -6.35 21.34
N GLU A 46 5.59 -5.54 20.39
CA GLU A 46 6.08 -4.16 20.18
C GLU A 46 5.05 -3.15 20.72
N GLU A 47 5.52 -2.22 21.57
CA GLU A 47 4.71 -1.18 22.21
C GLU A 47 3.74 -0.53 21.21
N GLU A 48 2.44 -0.51 21.56
CA GLU A 48 1.23 -0.08 20.81
C GLU A 48 1.27 1.31 20.13
N THR A 49 2.42 1.96 20.03
CA THR A 49 2.57 3.32 19.53
C THR A 49 3.39 3.36 18.25
N GLY A 50 2.73 3.17 17.10
CA GLY A 50 3.21 3.78 15.85
C GLY A 50 3.59 2.85 14.70
N LYS A 51 3.25 1.56 14.74
CA LYS A 51 3.39 0.68 13.58
C LYS A 51 2.62 1.26 12.39
N ARG A 52 3.33 1.62 11.33
CA ARG A 52 2.75 2.14 10.09
C ARG A 52 3.03 1.19 8.95
N LEU A 53 2.01 0.96 8.14
CA LEU A 53 2.13 0.17 6.94
C LEU A 53 2.64 1.06 5.79
N TRP A 54 3.68 0.59 5.11
CA TRP A 54 4.28 1.28 3.98
C TRP A 54 4.60 0.32 2.84
N PHE A 55 4.65 0.88 1.65
CA PHE A 55 4.73 0.16 0.39
C PHE A 55 5.99 0.54 -0.37
N ARG A 56 6.50 -0.42 -1.14
CA ARG A 56 7.48 -0.19 -2.19
C ARG A 56 6.97 -0.84 -3.47
N PHE A 57 6.87 -0.06 -4.54
CA PHE A 57 6.27 -0.55 -5.79
C PHE A 57 7.28 -1.19 -6.74
N PHE A 58 8.58 -0.92 -6.58
CA PHE A 58 9.64 -1.43 -7.45
C PHE A 58 10.86 -1.86 -6.66
N GLU A 59 11.57 -2.87 -7.16
CA GLU A 59 12.86 -3.25 -6.60
C GLU A 59 13.86 -2.08 -6.73
N GLY A 60 14.40 -1.63 -5.60
CA GLY A 60 15.33 -0.49 -5.55
C GLY A 60 14.68 0.89 -5.46
N ASP A 61 13.35 0.98 -5.37
CA ASP A 61 12.67 2.23 -5.05
C ASP A 61 13.02 2.68 -3.61
N PRO A 62 13.70 3.83 -3.43
CA PRO A 62 14.06 4.30 -2.10
C PRO A 62 12.85 4.88 -1.35
N LEU A 63 11.73 5.10 -2.03
CA LEU A 63 10.56 5.72 -1.44
C LEU A 63 9.78 4.72 -0.61
N GLN A 64 9.56 5.09 0.65
CA GLN A 64 8.57 4.46 1.50
C GLN A 64 7.27 5.22 1.28
N THR A 65 6.31 4.61 0.59
CA THR A 65 5.00 5.23 0.40
C THR A 65 4.08 4.77 1.52
N THR A 66 3.52 5.69 2.29
CA THR A 66 2.54 5.37 3.34
C THR A 66 1.11 5.44 2.80
N ILE A 67 0.13 4.96 3.59
CA ILE A 67 -1.30 5.11 3.26
C ILE A 67 -1.67 6.60 3.12
N GLU A 68 -1.12 7.48 3.98
CA GLU A 68 -1.35 8.93 3.93
C GLU A 68 -0.80 9.55 2.63
N ASP A 69 0.36 9.09 2.14
CA ASP A 69 0.92 9.54 0.87
C ASP A 69 0.03 9.12 -0.30
N ILE A 70 -0.49 7.88 -0.28
CA ILE A 70 -1.41 7.37 -1.30
C ILE A 70 -2.69 8.18 -1.33
N GLU A 71 -3.31 8.40 -0.16
CA GLU A 71 -4.51 9.21 -0.03
C GLU A 71 -4.28 10.62 -0.59
N THR A 72 -3.16 11.25 -0.21
CA THR A 72 -2.81 12.61 -0.64
C THR A 72 -2.59 12.67 -2.15
N ASP A 73 -1.74 11.82 -2.70
CA ASP A 73 -1.37 11.87 -4.12
C ASP A 73 -2.51 11.40 -5.02
N LEU A 74 -3.33 10.43 -4.60
CA LEU A 74 -4.48 9.95 -5.39
C LEU A 74 -5.73 10.83 -5.25
N SER A 75 -5.87 11.59 -4.16
CA SER A 75 -6.99 12.53 -3.99
C SER A 75 -6.98 13.68 -4.99
N GLN A 76 -5.83 13.93 -5.65
CA GLN A 76 -5.67 14.95 -6.67
C GLN A 76 -5.28 14.31 -8.03
N PRO A 77 -6.24 13.78 -8.80
CA PRO A 77 -5.96 13.11 -10.08
C PRO A 77 -5.22 13.98 -11.11
N SER A 78 -5.37 15.30 -11.00
CA SER A 78 -4.72 16.29 -11.85
C SER A 78 -3.25 16.56 -11.47
N HIS A 79 -2.81 16.10 -10.30
CA HIS A 79 -1.45 16.32 -9.83
C HIS A 79 -0.48 15.32 -10.48
N PRO A 80 0.73 15.73 -10.90
CA PRO A 80 1.71 14.83 -11.50
C PRO A 80 2.03 13.61 -10.64
N ASN A 81 2.07 13.75 -9.32
CA ASN A 81 2.32 12.64 -8.40
C ASN A 81 1.26 11.56 -8.48
N SER A 82 -0.02 11.93 -8.68
CA SER A 82 -1.12 10.96 -8.83
C SER A 82 -0.87 10.02 -10.00
N MET A 83 -0.50 10.60 -11.16
CA MET A 83 -0.19 9.83 -12.37
C MET A 83 1.07 8.98 -12.19
N ILE A 84 2.09 9.50 -11.49
CA ILE A 84 3.33 8.76 -11.20
C ILE A 84 3.02 7.57 -10.29
N LEU A 85 2.27 7.79 -9.21
CA LEU A 85 1.89 6.78 -8.25
C LEU A 85 1.01 5.70 -8.87
N GLN A 86 0.00 6.07 -9.67
CA GLN A 86 -0.84 5.09 -10.38
C GLN A 86 -0.02 4.21 -11.34
N ARG A 87 0.93 4.79 -12.07
CA ARG A 87 1.86 4.01 -12.91
C ARG A 87 2.78 3.14 -12.07
N GLY A 88 3.21 3.66 -10.92
CA GLY A 88 3.98 2.94 -9.91
C GLY A 88 3.30 1.65 -9.48
N ILE A 89 2.07 1.81 -9.00
CA ILE A 89 1.20 0.71 -8.58
C ILE A 89 1.01 -0.28 -9.73
N ALA A 90 0.63 0.18 -10.92
CA ALA A 90 0.38 -0.71 -12.07
C ALA A 90 1.59 -1.57 -12.42
N LEU A 91 2.76 -0.95 -12.54
CA LEU A 91 3.99 -1.65 -12.88
C LEU A 91 4.44 -2.60 -11.77
N GLY A 92 4.34 -2.19 -10.51
CA GLY A 92 4.68 -3.04 -9.36
C GLY A 92 3.78 -4.28 -9.25
N LEU A 93 2.51 -4.15 -9.63
CA LEU A 93 1.59 -5.28 -9.72
C LEU A 93 1.95 -6.21 -10.89
N GLU A 94 2.15 -5.66 -12.10
CA GLU A 94 2.51 -6.43 -13.31
C GLU A 94 3.82 -7.20 -13.15
N SER A 95 4.86 -6.55 -12.63
CA SER A 95 6.19 -7.14 -12.42
C SER A 95 6.28 -8.04 -11.19
N ASN A 96 5.20 -8.11 -10.40
CA ASN A 96 5.19 -8.81 -9.11
C ASN A 96 6.22 -8.28 -8.10
N GLU A 97 6.51 -6.98 -8.15
CA GLU A 97 7.54 -6.30 -7.34
C GLU A 97 6.97 -5.53 -6.14
N LEU A 98 5.65 -5.43 -6.00
CA LEU A 98 5.04 -4.76 -4.84
C LEU A 98 5.44 -5.45 -3.53
N GLU A 99 6.18 -4.73 -2.70
CA GLU A 99 6.53 -5.10 -1.34
C GLU A 99 5.66 -4.34 -0.32
N VAL A 100 5.23 -5.05 0.72
CA VAL A 100 4.49 -4.48 1.84
C VAL A 100 5.32 -4.64 3.09
N HIS A 101 5.53 -3.54 3.79
CA HIS A 101 6.35 -3.47 4.98
C HIS A 101 5.58 -2.75 6.09
N TYR A 102 6.04 -2.95 7.31
CA TYR A 102 5.51 -2.31 8.51
C TYR A 102 6.66 -2.12 9.49
N SER A 103 6.58 -1.03 10.24
CA SER A 103 7.55 -0.65 11.29
C SER A 103 6.86 0.21 12.32
#